data_AF-A0A4J2CG28-F1
#
_entry.id   AF-A0A4J2CG28-F1
#
_cell.length_a   1.000
_cell.length_b   1.000
_cell.length_c   1.000
_cell.angle_alpha   90.00
_cell.angle_beta   90.00
_cell.angle_gamma   90.00
#
_symmetry.space_group_name_H-M   'P 1'
#
loop_
_entity.id
_entity.type
_entity.pdbx_description
1 polymer ?
#
loop_
_entity_poly.entity_id
_entity_poly.type
_entity_poly.pdbx_seq_one_letter_code
_entity_poly.pdbx_strand_id
1 'polypeptide(L)'
;MIDLKNDRIDGLLIDRVYANYYLEAEGVLNDYNVFTVGLETEAFAVGARKEDTTLVKKINEAFSSLYKDGKFQEISQKWFGEDVATKEVKEGQ
;
A
#
# COMPACT_ATOMS: atom_id res chain seq x y z
N MET A 1 17.65 -4.74 1.32
CA MET A 1 18.39 -4.13 0.20
C MET A 1 19.90 -4.39 0.21
N ILE A 2 20.59 -4.40 1.35
CA ILE A 2 22.07 -4.52 1.41
C ILE A 2 22.63 -5.72 0.63
N ASP A 3 21.97 -6.88 0.66
CA ASP A 3 22.43 -8.07 -0.07
C ASP A 3 22.21 -7.97 -1.59
N LEU A 4 21.14 -7.32 -2.05
CA LEU A 4 20.90 -7.04 -3.47
C LEU A 4 21.90 -6.01 -4.00
N LYS A 5 22.27 -5.02 -3.19
CA LYS A 5 23.25 -3.98 -3.53
C LYS A 5 24.70 -4.50 -3.60
N ASN A 6 24.99 -5.59 -2.89
CA ASN A 6 26.33 -6.20 -2.82
C ASN A 6 26.45 -7.46 -3.69
N ASP A 7 25.58 -7.64 -4.69
CA ASP A 7 25.56 -8.78 -5.63
C ASP A 7 25.49 -10.16 -4.96
N ARG A 8 24.87 -10.26 -3.77
CA ARG A 8 24.71 -11.54 -3.06
C ARG A 8 23.45 -12.29 -3.47
N ILE A 9 22.49 -11.60 -4.07
CA ILE A 9 21.24 -12.13 -4.60
C ILE A 9 20.88 -11.39 -5.91
N ASP A 10 20.27 -12.09 -6.87
CA ASP A 10 19.93 -11.52 -8.19
C ASP A 10 18.55 -10.83 -8.23
N GLY A 11 17.71 -11.08 -7.21
CA GLY A 11 16.35 -10.54 -7.15
C GLY A 11 15.76 -10.63 -5.74
N LEU A 12 14.84 -9.70 -5.44
CA LEU A 12 14.17 -9.60 -4.14
C LEU A 12 12.65 -9.59 -4.35
N LEU A 13 11.97 -10.59 -3.79
CA LEU A 13 10.51 -10.59 -3.70
C LEU A 13 10.09 -9.85 -2.43
N ILE A 14 9.39 -8.73 -2.60
CA ILE A 14 8.98 -7.85 -1.50
C ILE A 14 7.73 -7.05 -1.90
N ASP A 15 7.01 -6.53 -0.90
CA ASP A 15 5.90 -5.62 -1.12
C ASP A 15 6.31 -4.38 -1.91
N ARG A 16 5.55 -4.09 -2.98
CA ARG A 16 5.82 -2.96 -3.89
C ARG A 16 5.86 -1.62 -3.16
N VAL A 17 4.95 -1.42 -2.21
CA VAL A 17 4.89 -0.19 -1.38
C VAL A 17 6.17 -0.01 -0.56
N TYR A 18 6.72 -1.10 -0.03
CA TYR A 18 7.95 -1.06 0.75
C TYR A 18 9.17 -0.83 -0.16
N ALA A 19 9.23 -1.51 -1.30
CA ALA A 19 10.29 -1.33 -2.29
C ALA A 19 10.37 0.13 -2.77
N ASN A 20 9.25 0.70 -3.22
CA ASN A 20 9.21 2.06 -3.74
C ASN A 20 9.62 3.08 -2.67
N TYR A 21 9.04 2.99 -1.46
CA TYR A 21 9.38 3.89 -0.35
C TYR A 21 10.88 3.86 -0.03
N TYR A 22 11.46 2.66 0.09
CA TYR A 22 12.88 2.52 0.43
C TYR A 22 13.80 3.02 -0.68
N LEU A 23 13.52 2.65 -1.93
CA LEU A 23 14.33 3.05 -3.09
C LEU A 23 14.29 4.56 -3.34
N GLU A 24 13.13 5.19 -3.12
CA GLU A 24 12.96 6.64 -3.21
C GLU A 24 13.69 7.35 -2.06
N ALA A 25 13.57 6.86 -0.82
CA ALA A 25 14.27 7.41 0.35
C ALA A 25 15.80 7.36 0.21
N GLU A 26 16.32 6.31 -0.42
CA GLU A 26 17.76 6.17 -0.71
C GLU A 26 18.19 6.86 -2.02
N GLY A 27 17.25 7.38 -2.81
CA GLY A 27 17.52 8.10 -4.06
C GLY A 27 18.03 7.22 -5.21
N VAL A 28 17.80 5.90 -5.15
CA VAL A 28 18.35 4.89 -6.08
C VAL A 28 17.26 4.20 -6.91
N LEU A 29 16.03 4.73 -6.93
CA LEU A 29 14.92 4.12 -7.65
C LEU A 29 15.23 3.83 -9.14
N ASN A 30 16.00 4.70 -9.80
CA ASN A 30 16.39 4.54 -11.20
C ASN A 30 17.45 3.43 -11.44
N ASP A 31 18.08 2.94 -10.38
CA ASP A 31 19.11 1.89 -10.45
C ASP A 31 18.49 0.48 -10.40
N TYR A 32 17.19 0.36 -10.10
CA TYR A 32 16.49 -0.91 -9.92
C TYR A 32 15.27 -1.05 -10.83
N ASN A 33 15.01 -2.28 -11.29
CA ASN A 33 13.79 -2.63 -11.98
C ASN A 33 12.75 -3.17 -10.99
N VAL A 34 11.60 -2.51 -10.86
CA VAL A 34 10.47 -2.96 -10.03
C VAL A 34 9.33 -3.42 -10.95
N PHE A 35 8.99 -4.71 -10.91
CA PHE A 35 7.94 -5.31 -11.74
C PHE A 35 7.12 -6.34 -10.96
N THR A 36 5.89 -6.58 -11.39
CA THR A 36 5.03 -7.61 -10.78
C THR A 36 5.36 -8.98 -11.39
N VAL A 37 5.36 -10.02 -10.57
CA VAL A 37 5.63 -11.40 -11.01
C VAL A 37 4.35 -12.22 -11.22
N GLY A 38 3.20 -11.55 -11.36
CA GLY A 38 1.90 -12.19 -11.56
C GLY A 38 1.29 -12.81 -10.29
N LEU A 39 1.79 -12.46 -9.11
CA LEU A 39 1.11 -12.75 -7.84
C LEU A 39 -0.15 -11.88 -7.74
N GLU A 40 -1.22 -12.45 -7.18
CA GLU A 40 -2.43 -11.68 -6.91
C GLU A 40 -2.11 -10.50 -6.00
N THR A 41 -2.67 -9.34 -6.33
CA THR A 41 -2.58 -8.16 -5.48
C THR A 41 -3.36 -8.41 -4.20
N GLU A 42 -2.66 -8.47 -3.07
CA GLU A 42 -3.29 -8.58 -1.77
C GLU A 42 -3.90 -7.21 -1.37
N ALA A 43 -5.15 -7.23 -0.90
CA ALA A 43 -5.79 -6.03 -0.37
C ALA A 43 -5.38 -5.84 1.09
N PHE A 44 -4.82 -4.67 1.42
CA PHE A 44 -4.57 -4.33 2.82
C PHE A 44 -5.89 -4.08 3.54
N ALA A 45 -6.02 -4.66 4.74
CA ALA A 45 -7.22 -4.55 5.57
C ALA A 45 -6.85 -4.33 7.05
N VAL A 46 -7.80 -3.80 7.81
CA VAL A 46 -7.67 -3.68 9.27
C VAL A 46 -8.28 -4.90 9.94
N GLY A 47 -7.46 -5.69 10.63
CA GLY A 47 -7.92 -6.86 11.38
C GLY A 47 -8.53 -6.49 12.74
N ALA A 48 -9.68 -7.07 13.07
CA ALA A 48 -10.34 -6.98 14.38
C ALA A 48 -10.77 -8.39 14.87
N ARG A 49 -11.15 -8.52 16.14
CA ARG A 49 -11.76 -9.78 16.63
C ARG A 49 -13.07 -10.04 15.89
N LYS A 50 -13.43 -11.31 15.72
CA LYS A 50 -14.61 -11.71 14.93
C LYS A 50 -15.92 -11.16 15.50
N GLU A 51 -15.98 -10.95 16.80
CA GLU A 51 -17.15 -10.45 17.51
C GLU A 51 -17.31 -8.92 17.39
N ASP A 52 -16.23 -8.19 17.07
CA ASP A 52 -16.18 -6.72 17.02
C ASP A 52 -16.77 -6.15 15.71
N THR A 53 -17.97 -6.62 15.34
CA THR A 53 -18.67 -6.24 14.11
C THR A 53 -18.98 -4.73 14.02
N THR A 54 -19.25 -4.09 15.16
CA THR A 54 -19.52 -2.64 15.21
C THR A 54 -18.27 -1.82 14.92
N LEU A 55 -17.09 -2.27 15.41
CA LEU A 55 -15.82 -1.62 15.15
C LEU A 55 -15.48 -1.67 13.66
N VAL A 56 -15.58 -2.86 13.05
CA VAL A 56 -15.35 -3.05 11.61
C VAL A 56 -16.25 -2.14 10.79
N LYS A 57 -17.55 -2.10 11.11
CA LYS A 57 -18.50 -1.23 10.42
C LYS A 57 -18.11 0.25 10.51
N LYS A 58 -17.70 0.71 11.70
CA LYS A 58 -17.30 2.11 11.91
C LYS A 58 -16.03 2.48 11.17
N ILE A 59 -15.08 1.55 11.06
CA ILE A 59 -13.86 1.75 10.28
C ILE A 59 -14.20 1.88 8.79
N ASN A 60 -15.06 1.01 8.24
CA ASN A 60 -15.48 1.09 6.83
C ASN A 60 -16.23 2.39 6.52
N GLU A 61 -17.15 2.81 7.40
CA GLU A 61 -17.86 4.10 7.29
C GLU A 61 -16.88 5.28 7.29
N ALA A 62 -15.85 5.23 8.13
CA ALA A 62 -14.81 6.26 8.19
C ALA A 62 -13.97 6.29 6.91
N PHE A 63 -13.52 5.14 6.38
CA PHE A 63 -12.78 5.11 5.11
C PHE A 63 -13.60 5.68 3.95
N SER A 64 -14.88 5.34 3.87
CA SER A 64 -15.81 5.88 2.89
C SER A 64 -15.93 7.41 3.00
N SER A 65 -15.94 7.93 4.22
CA SER A 65 -16.05 9.37 4.48
C SER A 65 -14.76 10.10 4.13
N LEU A 66 -13.59 9.56 4.53
CA LEU A 66 -12.26 10.09 4.21
C LEU A 66 -12.00 10.12 2.70
N TYR A 67 -12.56 9.17 1.95
CA TYR A 67 -12.41 9.19 0.50
C TYR A 67 -13.31 10.25 -0.14
N LYS A 68 -14.54 10.45 0.38
CA LYS A 68 -15.47 11.47 -0.11
C LYS A 68 -15.02 12.90 0.20
N ASP A 69 -14.39 13.11 1.35
CA ASP A 69 -13.88 14.43 1.76
C ASP A 69 -12.49 14.76 1.18
N GLY A 70 -11.85 13.81 0.49
CA GLY A 70 -10.55 13.98 -0.16
C GLY A 70 -9.35 13.71 0.74
N LYS A 71 -9.56 13.46 2.04
CA LYS A 71 -8.47 13.26 2.99
C LYS A 71 -7.71 11.96 2.75
N PHE A 72 -8.39 10.90 2.30
CA PHE A 72 -7.75 9.65 1.93
C PHE A 72 -6.75 9.88 0.79
N GLN A 73 -7.15 10.62 -0.24
CA GLN A 73 -6.32 10.93 -1.39
C GLN A 73 -5.13 11.80 -0.99
N GLU A 74 -5.31 12.78 -0.10
CA GLU A 74 -4.20 13.58 0.45
C GLU A 74 -3.15 12.69 1.15
N ILE A 75 -3.61 11.74 1.98
CA ILE A 75 -2.73 10.78 2.67
C ILE A 75 -2.04 9.87 1.64
N SER A 76 -2.78 9.35 0.67
CA SER A 76 -2.26 8.47 -0.37
C SER A 76 -1.17 9.14 -1.19
N GLN A 77 -1.41 10.38 -1.63
CA GLN A 77 -0.44 11.18 -2.38
C GLN A 77 0.82 11.46 -1.56
N LYS A 78 0.67 11.76 -0.26
CA LYS A 78 1.81 12.03 0.62
C LYS A 78 2.74 10.81 0.78
N TRP A 79 2.20 9.60 0.85
CA TRP A 79 2.99 8.40 1.15
C TRP A 79 3.35 7.57 -0.09
N PHE A 80 2.57 7.66 -1.15
CA PHE A 80 2.69 6.79 -2.33
C PHE A 80 2.73 7.54 -3.66
N GLY A 81 2.44 8.84 -3.71
CA GLY A 81 2.42 9.62 -4.95
C GLY A 81 1.32 9.23 -5.95
N GLU A 82 0.42 8.33 -5.58
CA GLU A 82 -0.72 7.87 -6.38
C GLU A 82 -1.95 7.64 -5.49
N ASP A 83 -3.14 7.50 -6.09
CA ASP A 83 -4.36 7.11 -5.37
C ASP A 83 -4.42 5.58 -5.26
N VAL A 84 -4.21 5.06 -4.05
CA VAL A 84 -4.22 3.61 -3.77
C VAL A 84 -5.57 3.12 -3.24
N ALA A 85 -6.63 3.94 -3.27
CA ALA A 85 -7.94 3.54 -2.76
C ALA A 85 -8.53 2.37 -3.57
N THR A 86 -9.03 1.35 -2.86
CA THR A 86 -9.72 0.21 -3.47
C THR A 86 -11.16 0.57 -3.87
N LYS A 87 -11.78 -0.27 -4.69
CA LYS A 87 -13.15 -0.06 -5.17
C LYS A 87 -14.15 0.01 -4.00
N GLU A 88 -13.95 -0.78 -2.96
CA GLU A 88 -14.81 -0.85 -1.78
C GLU A 88 -14.82 0.49 -1.02
N VAL A 89 -13.65 1.13 -0.88
CA VAL A 89 -13.53 2.46 -0.26
C VAL A 89 -14.21 3.54 -1.12
N LYS A 90 -14.10 3.42 -2.45
CA LYS A 90 -14.72 4.35 -3.40
C LYS A 90 -16.24 4.25 -3.41
N GLU A 91 -16.77 3.03 -3.34
CA GLU A 91 -18.21 2.73 -3.40
C GLU A 91 -18.89 2.78 -2.03
N GLY A 92 -18.10 2.74 -0.95
CA GLY A 92 -18.55 2.85 0.43
C GLY A 92 -19.19 1.58 0.97
N GLN A 93 -18.59 0.42 0.66
CA GLN A 93 -19.04 -0.90 1.09
C GLN A 93 -18.39 -1.36 2.40
#